data_AF-A0A0F8WPR3-F1
#
_entry.id   AF-A0A0F8WPR3-F1
#
_cell.length_a   1.000
_cell.length_b   1.000
_cell.length_c   1.000
_cell.angle_alpha   90.00
_cell.angle_beta   90.00
_cell.angle_gamma   90.00
#
_symmetry.space_group_name_H-M   'P 1'
#
loop_
_entity.id
_entity.type
_entity.pdbx_description
1 polymer ?
#
loop_
_entity_poly.entity_id
_entity_poly.type
_entity_poly.pdbx_seq_one_letter_code
_entity_poly.pdbx_strand_id
1 'polypeptide(L)'
;MVGGEEKTREAFGDYISTYNFAQSVKDGATVPLYYENRVPKLKNVNPDIQKDLERVMNFYDLAPEEEEKLEQEFSTFYHLITREDRLNKVAEDIVTHFTARGYNGKAMVVSIDKKTTIRMHAKVKEQMQRHLAKLNITLSKAADEHEKEKIQQTIEQYEGIDMVVLEPEKKLYFERVNS
;
A
#
# COMPACT_ATOMS: atom_id res chain seq x y z
N MET A 1 12.17 -9.57 -15.18
CA MET A 1 12.23 -10.78 -14.31
C MET A 1 12.79 -11.94 -15.12
N VAL A 2 14.11 -12.21 -15.10
CA VAL A 2 14.71 -13.38 -15.78
C VAL A 2 15.91 -13.97 -14.99
N GLY A 3 16.63 -13.20 -14.17
CA GLY A 3 17.84 -13.70 -13.50
C GLY A 3 17.67 -14.62 -12.28
N GLY A 4 16.45 -14.79 -11.75
CA GLY A 4 16.18 -15.62 -10.57
C GLY A 4 15.80 -17.07 -10.87
N GLU A 5 15.14 -17.29 -12.02
CA GLU A 5 14.70 -18.62 -12.44
C GLU A 5 15.90 -19.50 -12.85
N GLU A 6 16.88 -18.93 -13.56
CA GLU A 6 18.09 -19.64 -13.97
C GLU A 6 18.88 -20.15 -12.76
N LYS A 7 19.11 -19.31 -11.74
CA LYS A 7 19.81 -19.72 -10.51
C LYS A 7 19.06 -20.79 -9.71
N THR A 8 17.73 -20.78 -9.76
CA THR A 8 16.91 -21.79 -9.09
C THR A 8 17.03 -23.14 -9.81
N ARG A 9 17.00 -23.14 -11.16
CA ARG A 9 17.16 -24.35 -11.96
C ARG A 9 18.57 -24.92 -11.91
N GLU A 10 19.59 -24.06 -11.86
CA GLU A 10 20.99 -24.50 -11.66
C GLU A 10 21.19 -25.25 -10.34
N ALA A 11 20.53 -24.80 -9.26
CA ALA A 11 20.67 -25.40 -7.94
C ALA A 11 19.76 -26.63 -7.72
N PHE A 12 18.55 -26.62 -8.28
CA PHE A 12 17.50 -27.60 -7.97
C PHE A 12 17.06 -28.46 -9.16
N GLY A 13 17.55 -28.19 -10.36
CA GLY A 13 17.12 -28.82 -11.61
C GLY A 13 15.81 -28.26 -12.14
N ASP A 14 15.27 -28.92 -13.16
CA ASP A 14 14.02 -28.51 -13.78
C ASP A 14 12.80 -28.71 -12.88
N TYR A 15 11.76 -27.91 -13.12
CA TYR A 15 10.49 -28.04 -12.41
C TYR A 15 9.81 -29.37 -12.77
N ILE A 16 9.55 -30.21 -11.76
CA ILE A 16 8.79 -31.47 -11.93
C ILE A 16 7.31 -31.18 -12.24
N SER A 17 6.74 -30.16 -11.61
CA SER A 17 5.38 -29.69 -11.85
C SER A 17 5.28 -28.21 -11.47
N THR A 18 4.53 -27.44 -12.27
CA THR A 18 4.26 -26.02 -12.02
C THR A 18 2.77 -25.84 -11.82
N TYR A 19 2.40 -25.27 -10.68
CA TYR A 19 1.03 -24.89 -10.38
C TYR A 19 0.93 -23.36 -10.33
N ASN A 20 0.15 -22.78 -11.26
CA ASN A 20 0.12 -21.34 -11.47
C ASN A 20 -1.14 -20.68 -10.87
N PHE A 21 -1.11 -19.35 -10.78
CA PHE A 21 -2.21 -18.58 -10.20
C PHE A 21 -3.55 -18.80 -10.92
N ALA A 22 -3.54 -18.95 -12.25
CA ALA A 22 -4.75 -19.18 -13.03
C ALA A 22 -5.40 -20.54 -12.72
N GLN A 23 -4.60 -21.58 -12.52
CA GLN A 23 -5.08 -22.90 -12.09
C GLN A 23 -5.67 -22.82 -10.67
N SER A 24 -5.02 -22.11 -9.76
CA SER A 24 -5.48 -21.87 -8.39
C SER A 24 -6.78 -21.09 -8.27
N VAL A 25 -7.07 -20.21 -9.22
CA VAL A 25 -8.37 -19.53 -9.26
C VAL A 25 -9.44 -20.48 -9.84
N LYS A 26 -9.08 -21.32 -10.81
CA LYS A 26 -10.03 -22.21 -11.51
C LYS A 26 -10.55 -23.35 -10.63
N ASP A 27 -9.72 -23.87 -9.74
CA ASP A 27 -10.12 -24.92 -8.79
C ASP A 27 -10.64 -24.38 -7.46
N GLY A 28 -10.68 -23.05 -7.30
CA GLY A 28 -11.21 -22.37 -6.12
C GLY A 28 -10.25 -22.37 -4.92
N ALA A 29 -8.98 -22.72 -5.11
CA ALA A 29 -7.97 -22.62 -4.05
C ALA A 29 -7.67 -21.16 -3.67
N THR A 30 -7.82 -20.21 -4.59
CA THR A 30 -7.65 -18.77 -4.33
C THR A 30 -8.79 -17.92 -4.92
N VAL A 31 -9.00 -16.74 -4.32
CA VAL A 31 -9.92 -15.72 -4.85
C VAL A 31 -9.25 -14.89 -5.95
N PRO A 32 -9.99 -14.37 -6.94
CA PRO A 32 -9.44 -13.49 -7.98
C PRO A 32 -8.83 -12.21 -7.39
N LEU A 33 -7.70 -11.77 -7.96
CA LEU A 33 -7.05 -10.52 -7.60
C LEU A 33 -7.53 -9.39 -8.51
N TYR A 34 -8.04 -8.31 -7.91
CA TYR A 34 -8.42 -7.08 -8.62
C TYR A 34 -7.37 -6.01 -8.35
N TYR A 35 -6.80 -5.44 -9.42
CA TYR A 35 -5.85 -4.34 -9.34
C TYR A 35 -6.51 -3.02 -9.74
N GLU A 36 -6.39 -2.02 -8.88
CA GLU A 36 -6.84 -0.66 -9.16
C GLU A 36 -5.66 0.30 -9.00
N ASN A 37 -5.26 0.95 -10.10
CA ASN A 37 -4.22 1.98 -10.04
C ASN A 37 -4.81 3.31 -9.56
N ARG A 38 -4.47 3.71 -8.32
CA ARG A 38 -4.88 4.97 -7.72
C ARG A 38 -3.70 5.95 -7.71
N VAL A 39 -3.74 6.94 -8.59
CA VAL A 39 -2.78 8.07 -8.57
C VAL A 39 -3.45 9.24 -7.83
N PRO A 40 -3.00 9.59 -6.60
CA PRO A 40 -3.55 10.74 -5.90
C PRO A 40 -3.25 12.01 -6.71
N LYS A 41 -4.30 12.66 -7.24
CA LYS A 41 -4.15 13.93 -7.96
C LYS A 41 -3.79 15.02 -6.96
N LEU A 42 -2.51 15.40 -6.94
CA LEU A 42 -2.05 16.62 -6.27
C LEU A 42 -2.55 17.84 -7.06
N LYS A 43 -3.78 18.28 -6.78
CA LYS A 43 -4.39 19.38 -7.53
C LYS A 43 -3.65 20.73 -7.41
N ASN A 44 -2.76 20.91 -6.42
CA ASN A 44 -2.23 22.23 -6.07
C ASN A 44 -0.70 22.34 -5.91
N VAL A 45 0.09 21.33 -6.30
CA VAL A 45 1.54 21.44 -6.13
C VAL A 45 2.24 20.84 -7.35
N ASN A 46 2.77 21.73 -8.19
CA ASN A 46 3.61 21.50 -9.37
C ASN A 46 3.00 20.57 -10.48
N PRO A 47 2.62 21.12 -11.65
CA PRO A 47 2.10 20.34 -12.79
C PRO A 47 3.10 19.32 -13.36
N ASP A 48 4.39 19.45 -13.03
CA ASP A 48 5.43 18.54 -13.52
C ASP A 48 5.63 17.29 -12.66
N ILE A 49 5.03 17.19 -11.47
CA ILE A 49 5.18 16.01 -10.59
C ILE A 49 4.67 14.75 -11.25
N GLN A 50 3.58 14.85 -12.00
CA GLN A 50 3.04 13.69 -12.69
C GLN A 50 4.01 13.20 -13.77
N LYS A 51 4.63 14.14 -14.51
CA LYS A 51 5.67 13.81 -15.50
C LYS A 51 6.94 13.28 -14.84
N ASP A 52 7.35 13.83 -13.70
CA ASP A 52 8.52 13.38 -12.96
C ASP A 52 8.29 11.97 -12.37
N LEU A 53 7.06 11.69 -11.92
CA LEU A 53 6.67 10.36 -11.45
C LEU A 53 6.66 9.34 -12.60
N GLU A 54 6.12 9.72 -13.77
CA GLU A 54 6.14 8.90 -14.97
C GLU A 54 7.59 8.63 -15.45
N ARG A 55 8.45 9.65 -15.43
CA ARG A 55 9.87 9.51 -15.79
C ARG A 55 10.57 8.50 -14.89
N VAL A 56 10.33 8.54 -13.58
CA VAL A 56 10.95 7.58 -12.65
C VAL A 56 10.32 6.19 -12.76
N MET A 57 9.01 6.07 -12.94
CA MET A 57 8.35 4.76 -13.11
C MET A 57 8.93 4.00 -14.30
N ASN A 58 9.22 4.70 -15.41
CA ASN A 58 9.86 4.13 -16.59
C ASN A 58 11.35 3.76 -16.37
N PHE A 59 11.98 4.21 -15.28
CA PHE A 59 13.37 3.88 -14.96
C PHE A 59 13.52 2.51 -14.29
N TYR A 60 12.48 1.98 -13.64
CA TYR A 60 12.50 0.62 -13.08
C TYR A 60 12.62 -0.49 -14.15
N ASP A 61 12.48 -0.14 -15.43
CA ASP A 61 12.70 -1.03 -16.59
C ASP A 61 14.13 -0.94 -17.19
N LEU A 62 15.01 -0.07 -16.67
CA LEU A 62 16.37 0.12 -17.20
C LEU A 62 17.41 -0.73 -16.45
N ALA A 63 18.43 -1.16 -17.20
CA ALA A 63 19.50 -2.05 -16.73
C ALA A 63 20.43 -1.39 -15.69
N PRO A 64 21.02 -2.16 -14.75
CA PRO A 64 21.77 -1.68 -13.58
C PRO A 64 23.16 -1.06 -13.85
N GLU A 65 23.41 -0.51 -15.04
CA GLU A 65 24.77 -0.10 -15.46
C GLU A 65 25.11 1.39 -15.20
N GLU A 66 24.23 2.16 -14.56
CA GLU A 66 24.46 3.58 -14.22
C GLU A 66 24.11 3.88 -12.75
N GLU A 67 24.92 3.36 -11.82
CA GLU A 67 24.73 3.47 -10.36
C GLU A 67 24.59 4.93 -9.88
N GLU A 68 25.37 5.87 -10.44
CA GLU A 68 25.33 7.30 -10.06
C GLU A 68 24.03 8.00 -10.52
N LYS A 69 23.52 7.66 -11.72
CA LYS A 69 22.22 8.18 -12.18
C LYS A 69 21.07 7.57 -11.39
N LEU A 70 21.17 6.29 -11.04
CA LEU A 70 20.22 5.61 -10.18
C LEU A 70 20.11 6.30 -8.81
N GLU A 71 21.23 6.67 -8.18
CA GLU A 71 21.22 7.38 -6.89
C GLU A 71 20.56 8.76 -6.97
N GLN A 72 20.89 9.56 -7.99
CA GLN A 72 20.33 10.90 -8.17
C GLN A 72 18.81 10.86 -8.44
N GLU A 73 18.38 9.97 -9.33
CA GLU A 73 16.97 9.81 -9.67
C GLU A 73 16.19 9.18 -8.50
N PHE A 74 16.78 8.23 -7.78
CA PHE A 74 16.17 7.66 -6.57
C PHE A 74 15.98 8.70 -5.47
N SER A 75 16.95 9.60 -5.26
CA SER A 75 16.83 10.72 -4.31
C SER A 75 15.67 11.65 -4.70
N THR A 76 15.60 12.02 -5.99
CA THR A 76 14.52 12.86 -6.52
C THR A 76 13.15 12.19 -6.35
N PHE A 77 13.05 10.91 -6.71
CA PHE A 77 11.85 10.10 -6.53
C PHE A 77 11.42 10.00 -5.08
N TYR A 78 12.37 9.69 -4.19
CA TYR A 78 12.14 9.59 -2.76
C TYR A 78 11.54 10.88 -2.21
N HIS A 79 12.09 12.04 -2.59
CA HIS A 79 11.54 13.33 -2.19
C HIS A 79 10.12 13.57 -2.72
N LEU A 80 9.83 13.17 -3.96
CA LEU A 80 8.51 13.33 -4.58
C LEU A 80 7.43 12.44 -3.95
N ILE A 81 7.76 11.19 -3.58
CA ILE A 81 6.79 10.27 -2.99
C ILE A 81 6.59 10.50 -1.49
N THR A 82 7.63 10.98 -0.78
CA THR A 82 7.59 11.18 0.67
C THR A 82 7.17 12.60 1.10
N ARG A 83 6.82 13.46 0.13
CA ARG A 83 6.36 14.83 0.39
C ARG A 83 5.07 14.84 1.22
N GLU A 84 4.98 15.77 2.15
CA GLU A 84 3.94 15.76 3.18
C GLU A 84 2.51 15.89 2.65
N ASP A 85 2.28 16.83 1.73
CA ASP A 85 1.01 17.02 1.04
C ASP A 85 0.54 15.75 0.30
N ARG A 86 1.47 15.02 -0.33
CA ARG A 86 1.19 13.75 -1.00
C ARG A 86 0.80 12.69 0.01
N LEU A 87 1.57 12.52 1.09
CA LEU A 87 1.24 11.54 2.13
C LEU A 87 -0.12 11.83 2.78
N ASN A 88 -0.47 13.11 2.97
CA ASN A 88 -1.80 13.51 3.45
C ASN A 88 -2.91 13.06 2.48
N LYS A 89 -2.70 13.25 1.17
CA LYS A 89 -3.66 12.82 0.14
C LYS A 89 -3.79 11.31 0.03
N VAL A 90 -2.67 10.59 0.14
CA VAL A 90 -2.69 9.12 0.19
C VAL A 90 -3.45 8.64 1.42
N ALA A 91 -3.22 9.25 2.60
CA ALA A 91 -3.94 8.88 3.82
C ALA A 91 -5.46 9.14 3.72
N GLU A 92 -5.86 10.27 3.12
CA GLU A 92 -7.26 10.59 2.85
C GLU A 92 -7.91 9.56 1.91
N ASP A 93 -7.22 9.18 0.82
CA ASP A 93 -7.69 8.17 -0.12
C ASP A 93 -7.80 6.79 0.53
N ILE A 94 -6.82 6.38 1.34
CA ILE A 94 -6.85 5.11 2.09
C ILE A 94 -8.11 5.01 2.97
N VAL A 95 -8.38 6.03 3.79
CA VAL A 95 -9.55 6.02 4.69
C VAL A 95 -10.85 6.06 3.88
N THR A 96 -10.90 6.87 2.84
CA THR A 96 -12.08 6.97 1.96
C THR A 96 -12.38 5.63 1.29
N HIS A 97 -11.37 4.99 0.71
CA HIS A 97 -11.53 3.70 0.06
C HIS A 97 -11.88 2.59 1.06
N PHE A 98 -11.20 2.54 2.21
CA PHE A 98 -11.44 1.54 3.24
C PHE A 98 -12.88 1.56 3.76
N THR A 99 -13.46 2.75 3.91
CA THR A 99 -14.82 2.96 4.40
C THR A 99 -15.90 2.83 3.31
N ALA A 100 -15.55 3.04 2.04
CA ALA A 100 -16.50 3.00 0.93
C ALA A 100 -16.61 1.65 0.20
N ARG A 101 -15.69 0.70 0.44
CA ARG A 101 -15.62 -0.57 -0.32
C ARG A 101 -16.79 -1.54 -0.13
N GLY A 102 -17.70 -1.28 0.81
CA GLY A 102 -18.94 -2.05 1.00
C GLY A 102 -18.77 -3.43 1.65
N TYR A 103 -17.59 -3.75 2.21
CA TYR A 103 -17.35 -4.97 2.97
C TYR A 103 -16.35 -4.76 4.11
N ASN A 104 -16.46 -5.61 5.13
CA ASN A 104 -15.63 -5.57 6.33
C ASN A 104 -14.47 -6.55 6.19
N GLY A 105 -13.31 -6.04 5.76
CA GLY A 105 -12.09 -6.83 5.60
C GLY A 105 -10.88 -6.23 6.30
N LYS A 106 -9.79 -6.99 6.35
CA LYS A 106 -8.49 -6.44 6.75
C LYS A 106 -7.91 -5.60 5.61
N ALA A 107 -6.97 -4.73 5.94
CA ALA A 107 -6.20 -3.96 4.97
C ALA A 107 -4.73 -3.95 5.40
N MET A 108 -3.84 -3.90 4.41
CA MET A 108 -2.39 -3.78 4.62
C MET A 108 -1.89 -2.65 3.75
N VAL A 109 -1.05 -1.77 4.33
CA VAL A 109 -0.41 -0.67 3.62
C VAL A 109 1.09 -0.93 3.62
N VAL A 110 1.69 -0.96 2.44
CA VAL A 110 3.14 -1.13 2.26
C VAL A 110 3.72 0.23 1.87
N SER A 111 4.78 0.65 2.56
CA SER A 111 5.49 1.90 2.29
C SER A 111 6.94 1.61 1.88
N ILE A 112 7.59 2.59 1.25
CA ILE A 112 8.95 2.43 0.73
C ILE A 112 10.00 2.21 1.83
N ASP A 113 9.81 2.79 3.01
CA ASP A 113 10.75 2.71 4.12
C ASP A 113 10.05 2.86 5.48
N LYS A 114 10.76 2.53 6.56
CA LYS A 114 10.26 2.59 7.94
C LYS A 114 9.78 3.97 8.37
N LYS A 115 10.52 5.03 8.04
CA LYS A 115 10.18 6.42 8.39
C LYS A 115 8.87 6.81 7.69
N THR A 116 8.71 6.45 6.42
CA THR A 116 7.48 6.68 5.66
C THR A 116 6.33 5.86 6.23
N THR A 117 6.54 4.60 6.63
CA THR A 117 5.51 3.78 7.30
C THR A 117 4.99 4.43 8.58
N ILE A 118 5.88 4.91 9.46
CA ILE A 118 5.49 5.58 10.71
C ILE A 118 4.68 6.86 10.43
N ARG A 119 5.14 7.67 9.45
CA ARG A 119 4.44 8.90 9.04
C ARG A 119 3.06 8.58 8.47
N MET A 120 2.95 7.56 7.62
CA MET A 120 1.68 7.13 7.04
C MET A 120 0.72 6.58 8.08
N HIS A 121 1.21 5.78 9.03
CA HIS A 121 0.41 5.29 10.15
C HIS A 121 -0.22 6.45 10.94
N ALA A 122 0.58 7.46 11.32
CA ALA A 122 0.07 8.63 12.03
C ALA A 122 -0.98 9.39 11.20
N LYS A 123 -0.72 9.63 9.92
CA LYS A 123 -1.62 10.36 9.02
C LYS A 123 -2.93 9.61 8.77
N VAL A 124 -2.88 8.29 8.57
CA VAL A 124 -4.09 7.46 8.38
C VAL A 124 -4.93 7.45 9.66
N LYS A 125 -4.30 7.33 10.84
CA LYS A 125 -5.00 7.41 12.13
C LYS A 125 -5.71 8.74 12.31
N GLU A 126 -5.04 9.85 11.98
CA GLU A 126 -5.64 11.18 12.01
C GLU A 126 -6.82 11.31 11.02
N GLN A 127 -6.69 10.81 9.80
CA GLN A 127 -7.79 10.83 8.82
C GLN A 127 -8.97 9.95 9.24
N MET A 128 -8.72 8.83 9.91
CA MET A 128 -9.79 7.99 10.48
C MET A 128 -10.53 8.74 11.60
N GLN A 129 -9.83 9.43 12.50
CA GLN A 129 -10.44 10.27 13.53
C GLN A 129 -11.30 11.39 12.91
N ARG A 130 -10.81 12.03 11.82
CA ARG A 130 -11.58 13.02 11.07
C ARG A 130 -12.83 12.41 10.44
N HIS A 131 -12.76 11.17 9.96
CA HIS A 131 -13.93 10.45 9.42
C HIS A 131 -14.96 10.16 10.52
N LEU A 132 -14.53 9.64 11.67
CA LEU A 132 -15.39 9.42 12.83
C LEU A 132 -16.05 10.72 13.33
N ALA A 133 -15.30 11.83 13.38
CA ALA A 133 -15.85 13.13 13.75
C ALA A 133 -16.96 13.58 12.78
N LYS A 134 -16.80 13.34 11.47
CA LYS A 134 -17.84 13.62 10.47
C LYS A 134 -19.08 12.76 10.70
N LEU A 135 -18.91 11.47 10.97
CA LEU A 135 -20.03 10.56 11.27
C LEU A 135 -20.80 10.99 12.52
N ASN A 136 -20.10 11.39 13.59
CA ASN A 136 -20.71 11.92 14.80
C ASN A 136 -21.53 13.21 14.54
N ILE A 137 -21.01 14.10 13.70
CA ILE A 137 -21.76 15.29 13.28
C ILE A 137 -23.00 14.88 12.48
N THR A 138 -22.90 13.92 11.56
CA THR A 138 -24.05 13.41 10.80
C THR A 138 -25.09 12.76 11.72
N LEU A 139 -24.66 11.95 12.69
CA LEU A 139 -25.52 11.33 13.70
C LEU A 139 -26.34 12.37 14.47
N SER A 140 -25.69 13.45 14.95
CA SER A 140 -26.38 14.51 15.68
C SER A 140 -27.41 15.29 14.85
N LYS A 141 -27.29 15.27 13.52
CA LYS A 141 -28.18 15.96 12.58
C LYS A 141 -29.27 15.07 11.99
N ALA A 142 -29.13 13.75 12.09
CA ALA A 142 -30.10 12.80 11.56
C ALA A 142 -31.42 12.94 12.33
N ALA A 143 -32.53 13.06 11.60
CA ALA A 143 -33.87 13.17 12.17
C ALA A 143 -34.55 11.80 12.33
N ASP A 144 -34.18 10.85 11.47
CA ASP A 144 -34.74 9.51 11.43
C ASP A 144 -34.00 8.56 12.39
N GLU A 145 -34.74 7.82 13.23
CA GLU A 145 -34.15 6.91 14.22
C GLU A 145 -33.43 5.72 13.57
N HIS A 146 -33.93 5.23 12.44
CA HIS A 146 -33.30 4.11 11.74
C HIS A 146 -32.00 4.55 11.02
N GLU A 147 -31.94 5.78 10.51
CA GLU A 147 -30.69 6.39 10.04
C GLU A 147 -29.67 6.56 11.16
N LYS A 148 -30.09 7.03 12.35
CA LYS A 148 -29.21 7.15 13.52
C LYS A 148 -28.62 5.80 13.93
N GLU A 149 -29.45 4.77 14.01
CA GLU A 149 -29.00 3.42 14.38
C GLU A 149 -27.92 2.90 13.42
N LYS A 150 -28.11 3.09 12.11
CA LYS A 150 -27.11 2.71 11.10
C LYS A 150 -25.79 3.46 11.25
N ILE A 151 -25.85 4.77 11.49
CA ILE A 151 -24.64 5.58 11.67
C ILE A 151 -23.92 5.17 12.95
N GLN A 152 -24.65 4.91 14.04
CA GLN A 152 -24.10 4.46 15.32
C GLN A 152 -23.37 3.13 15.18
N GLN A 153 -23.99 2.14 14.52
CA GLN A 153 -23.34 0.85 14.22
C GLN A 153 -22.06 1.03 13.40
N THR A 154 -22.08 1.96 12.43
CA THR A 154 -20.90 2.27 11.60
C THR A 154 -19.77 2.89 12.44
N ILE A 155 -20.10 3.78 13.38
CA ILE A 155 -19.12 4.39 14.30
C ILE A 155 -18.48 3.32 15.18
N GLU A 156 -19.28 2.48 15.84
CA GLU A 156 -18.78 1.41 16.72
C GLU A 156 -17.86 0.45 15.97
N GLN A 157 -18.22 0.12 14.74
CA GLN A 157 -17.38 -0.72 13.88
C GLN A 157 -16.00 -0.09 13.63
N TYR A 158 -15.96 1.21 13.34
CA TYR A 158 -14.71 1.91 12.99
C TYR A 158 -13.88 2.30 14.22
N GLU A 159 -14.50 2.51 15.38
CA GLU A 159 -13.79 2.69 16.64
C GLU A 159 -13.08 1.41 17.08
N GLY A 160 -13.63 0.24 16.75
CA GLY A 160 -13.00 -1.06 16.99
C GLY A 160 -11.83 -1.42 16.06
N ILE A 161 -11.42 -0.52 15.15
CA ILE A 161 -10.30 -0.79 14.23
C ILE A 161 -8.96 -0.57 14.92
N ASP A 162 -8.20 -1.65 15.05
CA ASP A 162 -6.80 -1.60 15.43
C ASP A 162 -5.89 -1.37 14.22
N MET A 163 -4.90 -0.48 14.40
CA MET A 163 -3.83 -0.23 13.42
C MET A 163 -2.48 -0.51 14.07
N VAL A 164 -1.65 -1.31 13.39
CA VAL A 164 -0.32 -1.70 13.88
C VAL A 164 0.71 -1.52 12.78
N VAL A 165 1.90 -1.04 13.16
CA VAL A 165 3.07 -0.99 12.27
C VAL A 165 3.88 -2.26 12.47
N LEU A 166 4.07 -3.02 11.39
CA LEU A 166 4.89 -4.23 11.38
C LEU A 166 6.26 -3.90 10.78
N GLU A 167 7.31 -4.27 11.50
CA GLU A 167 8.68 -4.29 10.98
C GLU A 167 9.09 -5.76 10.86
N PRO A 168 9.36 -6.28 9.65
CA PRO A 168 9.86 -7.63 9.52
C PRO A 168 11.23 -7.70 10.21
N GLU A 169 11.37 -8.56 11.22
CA GLU A 169 12.67 -8.81 11.86
C GLU A 169 13.69 -9.19 10.78
N LYS A 170 14.86 -8.53 10.77
CA LYS A 170 16.00 -8.93 9.96
C LYS A 170 16.37 -10.36 10.35
N LYS A 171 16.00 -11.37 9.56
CA LYS A 171 16.50 -12.73 9.74
C LYS A 171 18.01 -12.74 9.48
N LEU A 172 18.73 -13.20 10.51
CA LEU A 172 20.17 -13.47 10.56
C LEU A 172 20.62 -14.26 9.33
N TYR A 173 21.72 -13.82 8.72
CA TYR A 173 22.47 -14.63 7.77
C TYR A 173 22.96 -15.88 8.51
N PHE A 174 22.63 -17.07 7.99
CA PHE A 174 23.29 -18.31 8.39
C PHE A 174 24.72 -18.26 7.83
N GLU A 175 25.71 -18.01 8.69
CA GLU A 175 27.10 -18.35 8.37
C GLU A 175 27.18 -19.88 8.24
N ARG A 176 27.54 -20.36 7.05
CA ARG A 176 27.98 -21.75 6.89
C ARG A 176 29.31 -21.89 7.61
N VAL A 177 29.31 -22.63 8.72
CA VAL A 177 30.53 -23.24 9.25
C VAL A 177 30.90 -24.37 8.29
N ASN A 178 31.98 -24.18 7.53
CA ASN A 178 32.59 -25.25 6.75
C ASN A 178 33.18 -26.30 7.71
N SER A 179 32.87 -27.58 7.47
CA SER A 179 33.64 -28.73 7.96
C SER A 179 34.44 -29.29 6.81
#